data_AF-A0A9P6DE36-F1
#
_entry.id   AF-A0A9P6DE36-F1
#
_cell.length_a   1.000
_cell.length_b   1.000
_cell.length_c   1.000
_cell.angle_alpha   90.00
_cell.angle_beta   90.00
_cell.angle_gamma   90.00
#
_symmetry.space_group_name_H-M   'P 1'
#
loop_
_entity.id
_entity.type
_entity.pdbx_description
1 polymer ?
#
loop_
_entity_poly.entity_id
_entity_poly.type
_entity_poly.pdbx_seq_one_letter_code
_entity_poly.pdbx_strand_id
1 'polypeptide(L)'
;MWVQVQRESRIKIFGSDRGGEFLSGMFSESAERGNHIHIADVRAMLMAARLLVMLWGEALQYSLWICNRTPTSAVPNAKAPYKMATGERPDPGKAMEWGRNVFVHILNAGKLQPRAEEAHFVGFDCESKGVRIYWPKKRSTSRTHSRTRGRCSERASASSTSKSSPQQWPRRA
;
A
#
# COMPACT_ATOMS: atom_id res chain seq x y z
N MET A 1 -7.88 2.12 -24.61
CA MET A 1 -9.12 2.75 -24.09
C MET A 1 -9.32 2.32 -22.63
N TRP A 2 -8.55 2.83 -21.66
CA TRP A 2 -8.81 2.65 -20.21
C TRP A 2 -8.05 3.69 -19.40
N VAL A 3 -8.41 4.97 -19.53
CA VAL A 3 -8.11 5.96 -18.48
C VAL A 3 -9.29 6.93 -18.46
N GLN A 4 -10.45 6.47 -18.00
CA GLN A 4 -11.43 7.44 -17.50
C GLN A 4 -10.91 7.94 -16.16
N VAL A 5 -10.50 9.20 -16.24
CA VAL A 5 -10.00 10.10 -15.22
C VAL A 5 -10.85 9.99 -13.95
N GLN A 6 -10.34 9.31 -12.93
CA GLN A 6 -11.03 9.12 -11.64
C GLN A 6 -11.32 10.44 -10.88
N ARG A 7 -10.95 11.62 -11.38
CA ARG A 7 -10.97 12.89 -10.62
C ARG A 7 -11.27 14.17 -11.43
N GLU A 8 -11.88 14.06 -12.61
CA GLU A 8 -12.26 15.22 -13.48
C GLU A 8 -11.16 16.28 -13.67
N SER A 9 -9.89 15.91 -13.49
CA SER A 9 -8.78 16.84 -13.54
C SER A 9 -8.41 17.06 -15.00
N ARG A 10 -8.62 18.29 -15.50
CA ARG A 10 -8.30 18.65 -16.88
C ARG A 10 -6.78 18.59 -17.10
N ILE A 11 -6.33 17.55 -17.80
CA ILE A 11 -4.94 17.42 -18.25
C ILE A 11 -4.65 18.65 -19.16
N LYS A 12 -3.71 19.50 -18.74
CA LYS A 12 -3.40 20.75 -19.45
C LYS A 12 -2.73 20.50 -20.80
N ILE A 13 -1.78 19.57 -20.80
CA ILE A 13 -1.01 19.17 -21.97
C ILE A 13 -0.85 17.66 -21.84
N PHE A 14 -1.46 16.91 -22.75
CA PHE A 14 -1.15 15.51 -22.95
C PHE A 14 -0.08 15.46 -24.04
N GLY A 15 1.18 15.53 -23.61
CA GLY A 15 2.31 15.24 -24.48
C GLY A 15 2.33 13.73 -24.72
N SER A 16 1.48 13.28 -25.62
CA SER A 16 1.60 11.97 -26.26
C SER A 16 1.88 12.28 -27.70
N ASP A 17 3.15 12.18 -28.05
CA ASP A 17 3.63 12.53 -29.38
C ASP A 17 2.87 11.68 -30.41
N ARG A 18 2.12 12.34 -31.29
CA ARG A 18 1.24 11.66 -32.26
C ARG A 18 2.07 11.21 -33.46
N GLY A 19 1.97 9.92 -33.78
CA GLY A 19 2.15 9.36 -35.13
C GLY A 19 3.59 9.15 -35.58
N GLY A 20 4.01 7.88 -35.64
CA GLY A 20 5.24 7.46 -36.33
C GLY A 20 6.36 7.03 -35.38
N GLU A 21 6.35 5.73 -35.06
CA GLU A 21 7.51 4.92 -34.66
C GLU A 21 8.10 5.14 -33.24
N PHE A 22 8.01 4.07 -32.44
CA PHE A 22 8.35 3.92 -31.01
C PHE A 22 9.85 4.03 -30.68
N LEU A 23 10.62 4.91 -31.33
CA LEU A 23 12.09 4.89 -31.26
C LEU A 23 12.72 6.14 -30.63
N SER A 24 11.93 7.06 -30.08
CA SER A 24 12.45 8.17 -29.26
C SER A 24 13.08 7.61 -27.97
N GLY A 25 14.41 7.45 -27.99
CA GLY A 25 15.17 6.83 -26.91
C GLY A 25 14.96 7.48 -25.55
N MET A 26 14.80 8.81 -25.48
CA MET A 26 14.64 9.52 -24.19
C MET A 26 13.31 9.21 -23.47
N PHE A 27 12.22 9.08 -24.21
CA PHE A 27 10.91 8.76 -23.63
C PHE A 27 10.83 7.28 -23.28
N SER A 28 11.34 6.41 -24.15
CA SER A 28 11.47 4.98 -23.86
C SER A 28 12.28 4.78 -22.60
N GLU A 29 13.43 5.45 -22.46
CA GLU A 29 14.30 5.33 -21.29
C GLU A 29 13.62 5.79 -19.99
N SER A 30 12.84 6.88 -20.03
CA SER A 30 12.09 7.36 -18.86
C SER A 30 10.95 6.41 -18.45
N ALA A 31 10.18 5.93 -19.43
CA ALA A 31 9.08 4.99 -19.21
C ALA A 31 9.59 3.60 -18.79
N GLU A 32 10.64 3.10 -19.45
CA GLU A 32 11.33 1.85 -19.14
C GLU A 32 11.89 1.88 -17.72
N ARG A 33 12.57 2.97 -17.34
CA ARG A 33 13.11 3.12 -15.99
C ARG A 33 12.01 3.07 -14.94
N GLY A 34 10.88 3.76 -15.14
CA GLY A 34 9.74 3.70 -14.23
C GLY A 34 9.17 2.29 -14.13
N ASN A 35 8.93 1.64 -15.27
CA ASN A 35 8.40 0.28 -15.31
C ASN A 35 9.35 -0.74 -14.65
N HIS A 36 10.65 -0.61 -14.85
CA HIS A 36 11.66 -1.47 -14.22
C HIS A 36 11.65 -1.36 -12.70
N ILE A 37 11.54 -0.14 -12.16
CA ILE A 37 11.45 0.09 -10.72
C ILE A 37 10.19 -0.57 -10.15
N HIS A 38 9.03 -0.35 -10.77
CA HIS A 38 7.79 -0.95 -10.30
C HIS A 38 7.77 -2.47 -10.40
N ILE A 39 8.34 -3.06 -11.45
CA ILE A 39 8.47 -4.51 -11.57
C ILE A 39 9.43 -5.06 -10.51
N ALA A 40 10.52 -4.36 -10.20
CA ALA A 40 11.43 -4.74 -9.13
C ALA A 40 10.74 -4.69 -7.76
N ASP A 41 9.97 -3.63 -7.48
CA ASP A 41 9.16 -3.51 -6.26
C ASP A 41 8.15 -4.65 -6.14
N VAL A 42 7.42 -4.96 -7.22
CA VAL A 42 6.43 -6.05 -7.26
C VAL A 42 7.08 -7.38 -6.94
N ARG A 43 8.26 -7.66 -7.53
CA ARG A 43 9.03 -8.88 -7.23
C ARG A 43 9.42 -8.92 -5.75
N ALA A 44 9.92 -7.81 -5.21
CA ALA A 44 10.31 -7.73 -3.80
C ALA A 44 9.12 -7.94 -2.86
N MET A 45 7.96 -7.34 -3.14
CA MET A 45 6.73 -7.52 -2.36
C MET A 45 6.24 -8.96 -2.39
N LEU A 46 6.22 -9.59 -3.57
CA LEU A 46 5.82 -11.00 -3.73
C LEU A 46 6.75 -11.94 -2.97
N MET A 47 8.06 -11.71 -3.03
CA MET A 47 9.05 -12.49 -2.29
C MET A 47 8.93 -12.30 -0.77
N ALA A 48 8.78 -11.05 -0.31
CA ALA A 48 8.64 -10.72 1.10
C ALA A 48 7.39 -11.35 1.73
N ALA A 49 6.25 -11.28 1.04
CA ALA A 49 5.00 -11.85 1.53
C ALA A 49 4.86 -13.36 1.27
N ARG A 50 5.73 -13.97 0.46
CA ARG A 50 5.66 -15.38 0.03
C ARG A 50 4.29 -15.72 -0.58
N LEU A 51 3.73 -14.79 -1.34
CA LEU A 51 2.42 -14.91 -1.99
C LEU A 51 2.54 -15.34 -3.47
N LEU A 52 1.42 -15.77 -4.03
CA LEU A 52 1.34 -16.25 -5.42
C LEU A 52 1.60 -15.12 -6.42
N VAL A 53 2.33 -15.44 -7.50
CA VAL A 53 2.59 -14.51 -8.62
C VAL A 53 1.31 -13.99 -9.26
N MET A 54 0.19 -14.73 -9.18
CA MET A 54 -1.13 -14.30 -9.65
C MET A 54 -1.58 -12.94 -9.06
N LEU A 55 -1.04 -12.53 -7.91
CA LEU A 55 -1.37 -11.28 -7.23
C LEU A 55 -0.50 -10.09 -7.69
N TRP A 56 0.33 -10.24 -8.73
CA TRP A 56 1.23 -9.21 -9.21
C TRP A 56 0.52 -7.88 -9.54
N GLY A 57 -0.72 -7.93 -10.06
CA GLY A 57 -1.51 -6.73 -10.37
C GLY A 57 -1.89 -5.92 -9.13
N GLU A 58 -2.23 -6.61 -8.03
CA GLU A 58 -2.52 -5.96 -6.74
C GLU A 58 -1.24 -5.40 -6.12
N ALA A 59 -0.12 -6.14 -6.21
CA ALA A 59 1.18 -5.65 -5.77
C ALA A 59 1.62 -4.39 -6.56
N LEU A 60 1.38 -4.37 -7.87
CA LEU A 60 1.72 -3.23 -8.72
C LEU A 60 0.92 -1.99 -8.32
N GLN A 61 -0.39 -2.15 -8.12
CA GLN A 61 -1.25 -1.08 -7.64
C GLN A 61 -0.78 -0.55 -6.28
N TYR A 62 -0.28 -1.43 -5.41
CA TYR A 62 0.27 -1.05 -4.12
C TYR A 62 1.63 -0.33 -4.20
N SER A 63 2.56 -0.79 -5.03
CA SER A 63 3.82 -0.09 -5.33
C SER A 63 3.55 1.34 -5.82
N LEU A 64 2.64 1.49 -6.80
CA LEU A 64 2.22 2.81 -7.28
C LEU A 64 1.60 3.65 -6.17
N TRP A 65 0.80 3.05 -5.30
CA TRP A 65 0.20 3.76 -4.17
C TRP A 65 1.25 4.31 -3.20
N ILE A 66 2.31 3.54 -2.92
CA ILE A 66 3.45 3.94 -2.09
C ILE A 66 4.24 5.05 -2.79
N CYS A 67 4.71 4.82 -4.02
CA CYS A 67 5.52 5.78 -4.77
C CYS A 67 4.85 7.15 -4.90
N ASN A 68 3.52 7.18 -5.06
CA ASN A 68 2.78 8.43 -5.13
C ASN A 68 2.70 9.19 -3.79
N ARG A 69 2.86 8.51 -2.65
CA ARG A 69 2.75 9.11 -1.31
C ARG A 69 4.10 9.33 -0.63
N THR A 70 5.14 8.67 -1.10
CA THR A 70 6.51 8.87 -0.62
C THR A 70 7.06 10.20 -1.18
N PRO A 71 7.71 11.03 -0.35
CA PRO A 71 8.41 12.21 -0.83
C PRO A 71 9.60 11.79 -1.70
N THR A 72 9.69 12.35 -2.91
CA THR A 72 10.75 12.03 -3.87
C THR A 72 11.60 13.26 -4.14
N SER A 73 12.92 13.09 -4.21
CA SER A 73 13.88 14.16 -4.52
C SER A 73 13.69 14.75 -5.92
N ALA A 74 13.11 13.98 -6.84
CA ALA A 74 12.72 14.42 -8.18
C ALA A 74 11.64 15.53 -8.17
N VAL A 75 10.91 15.70 -7.06
CA VAL A 75 9.90 16.75 -6.92
C VAL A 75 10.50 17.93 -6.14
N PRO A 76 10.35 19.18 -6.62
CA PRO A 76 10.80 20.36 -5.90
C PRO A 76 10.25 20.39 -4.47
N ASN A 77 11.13 20.69 -3.51
CA ASN A 77 10.84 20.70 -2.06
C ASN A 77 10.48 19.32 -1.46
N ALA A 78 10.91 18.21 -2.08
CA ALA A 78 10.68 16.84 -1.61
C ALA A 78 9.20 16.57 -1.26
N LYS A 79 8.27 17.13 -2.05
CA LYS A 79 6.84 16.93 -1.85
C LYS A 79 6.41 15.59 -2.44
N ALA A 80 5.51 14.89 -1.76
CA ALA A 80 4.89 13.69 -2.30
C ALA A 80 4.11 14.01 -3.58
N PRO A 81 4.23 13.22 -4.66
CA PRO A 81 3.47 13.42 -5.90
C PRO A 81 1.96 13.56 -5.68
N TYR A 82 1.39 12.78 -4.76
CA TYR A 82 -0.02 12.84 -4.37
C TYR A 82 -0.42 14.22 -3.84
N LYS A 83 0.45 14.87 -3.06
CA LYS A 83 0.22 16.22 -2.53
C LYS A 83 0.27 17.27 -3.63
N MET A 84 1.15 17.10 -4.62
CA MET A 84 1.21 18.00 -5.77
C MET A 84 -0.01 17.87 -6.68
N ALA A 85 -0.50 16.64 -6.87
CA ALA A 85 -1.67 16.38 -7.71
C ALA A 85 -3.00 16.75 -7.03
N THR A 86 -3.14 16.49 -5.73
CA THR A 86 -4.41 16.63 -5.00
C THR A 86 -4.45 17.87 -4.09
N GLY A 87 -3.31 18.48 -3.77
CA GLY A 87 -3.19 19.50 -2.73
C GLY A 87 -3.28 18.96 -1.29
N GLU A 88 -3.86 17.77 -1.10
CA GLU A 88 -4.04 17.10 0.18
C GLU A 88 -2.74 16.43 0.67
N ARG A 89 -2.45 16.54 1.97
CA ARG A 89 -1.32 15.83 2.59
C ARG A 89 -1.66 14.34 2.69
N PRO A 90 -0.82 13.42 2.17
CA PRO A 90 -1.06 11.99 2.35
C PRO A 90 -0.90 11.60 3.82
N ASP A 91 -1.82 10.76 4.33
CA ASP A 91 -1.76 10.20 5.68
C ASP A 91 -0.81 8.99 5.72
N PRO A 92 0.37 9.07 6.36
CA PRO A 92 1.30 7.94 6.42
C PRO A 92 0.79 6.80 7.30
N GLY A 93 -0.06 7.10 8.30
CA GLY A 93 -0.60 6.09 9.23
C GLY A 93 -1.54 5.07 8.60
N LYS A 94 -1.94 5.26 7.33
CA LYS A 94 -2.74 4.28 6.59
C LYS A 94 -1.87 3.22 5.92
N ALA A 95 -0.56 3.43 5.77
CA ALA A 95 0.32 2.48 5.10
C ALA A 95 0.38 1.17 5.90
N MET A 96 0.15 0.05 5.22
CA MET A 96 0.23 -1.29 5.78
C MET A 96 1.22 -2.12 4.96
N GLU A 97 1.99 -2.99 5.59
CA GLU A 97 2.88 -3.88 4.83
C GLU A 97 2.08 -4.76 3.88
N TRP A 98 2.53 -4.84 2.62
CA TRP A 98 1.89 -5.70 1.63
C TRP A 98 2.02 -7.17 2.03
N GLY A 99 0.92 -7.92 1.93
CA GLY A 99 0.86 -9.33 2.32
C GLY A 99 0.73 -9.58 3.82
N ARG A 100 0.65 -8.53 4.65
CA ARG A 100 0.47 -8.66 6.10
C ARG A 100 -0.80 -9.46 6.44
N ASN A 101 -0.70 -10.36 7.42
CA ASN A 101 -1.84 -11.10 7.93
C ASN A 101 -2.83 -10.13 8.59
N VAL A 102 -4.09 -10.23 8.18
CA VAL A 102 -5.21 -9.42 8.66
C VAL A 102 -6.38 -10.31 9.01
N PHE A 103 -7.09 -9.97 10.08
CA PHE A 103 -8.29 -10.68 10.50
C PHE A 103 -9.52 -9.88 10.11
N VAL A 104 -10.39 -10.52 9.34
CA VAL A 104 -11.57 -9.88 8.75
C VAL A 104 -12.81 -10.41 9.45
N HIS A 105 -13.64 -9.48 9.93
CA HIS A 105 -14.84 -9.82 10.69
C HIS A 105 -15.94 -10.40 9.79
N ILE A 106 -16.42 -11.60 10.12
CA ILE A 106 -17.54 -12.26 9.44
C ILE A 106 -18.85 -11.77 10.06
N LEU A 107 -19.72 -11.15 9.27
CA LEU A 107 -20.97 -10.56 9.76
C LEU A 107 -22.04 -11.62 10.13
N ASN A 108 -22.06 -12.75 9.42
CA ASN A 108 -23.12 -13.77 9.54
C ASN A 108 -22.72 -14.99 10.36
N ALA A 109 -21.78 -14.85 11.30
CA ALA A 109 -21.35 -15.96 12.15
C ALA A 109 -22.31 -16.18 13.34
N GLY A 110 -22.65 -17.44 13.62
CA GLY A 110 -23.45 -17.84 14.77
C GLY A 110 -22.79 -17.47 16.12
N LYS A 111 -23.54 -17.55 17.23
CA LYS A 111 -23.07 -17.09 18.57
C LYS A 111 -21.75 -17.73 19.02
N LEU A 112 -21.50 -19.00 18.65
CA LEU A 112 -20.31 -19.77 19.05
C LEU A 112 -19.33 -20.02 17.90
N GLN A 113 -19.59 -19.51 16.69
CA GLN A 113 -18.72 -19.72 15.54
C GLN A 113 -17.60 -18.68 15.49
N PRO A 114 -16.45 -19.01 14.85
CA PRO A 114 -15.39 -18.04 14.64
C PRO A 114 -15.90 -16.82 13.86
N ARG A 115 -15.72 -15.63 14.44
CA ARG A 115 -16.18 -14.34 13.90
C ARG A 115 -15.12 -13.59 13.10
N ALA A 116 -13.94 -14.18 12.94
CA ALA A 116 -12.84 -13.61 12.19
C ALA A 116 -12.23 -14.69 11.29
N GLU A 117 -12.00 -14.35 10.03
CA GLU A 117 -11.27 -15.18 9.08
C GLU A 117 -9.93 -14.51 8.77
N GLU A 118 -8.86 -15.31 8.69
CA GLU A 118 -7.52 -14.84 8.35
C GLU A 118 -7.40 -14.60 6.84
N ALA A 119 -6.83 -13.46 6.48
CA ALA A 119 -6.57 -13.01 5.12
C ALA A 119 -5.24 -12.27 5.03
N HIS A 120 -4.81 -11.97 3.81
CA HIS A 120 -3.65 -11.12 3.56
C HIS A 120 -4.09 -9.76 3.01
N PHE A 121 -3.48 -8.68 3.49
CA PHE A 121 -3.65 -7.36 2.89
C PHE A 121 -2.98 -7.32 1.52
N VAL A 122 -3.70 -6.90 0.48
CA VAL A 122 -3.16 -6.83 -0.90
C VAL A 122 -3.24 -5.44 -1.52
N GLY A 123 -3.97 -4.50 -0.92
CA GLY A 123 -3.96 -3.12 -1.37
C GLY A 123 -5.16 -2.31 -0.91
N PHE A 124 -5.28 -1.11 -1.47
CA PHE A 124 -6.43 -0.23 -1.27
C PHE A 124 -7.36 -0.26 -2.46
N ASP A 125 -8.66 -0.13 -2.19
CA ASP A 125 -9.62 0.02 -3.26
C ASP A 125 -9.52 1.43 -3.88
N CYS A 126 -9.72 1.52 -5.19
CA CYS A 126 -9.62 2.79 -5.92
C CYS A 126 -10.93 3.59 -5.89
N GLU A 127 -12.07 2.92 -5.77
CA GLU A 127 -13.41 3.53 -5.81
C GLU A 127 -13.92 3.88 -4.41
N SER A 128 -13.58 3.05 -3.43
CA SER A 128 -14.10 3.17 -2.07
C SER A 128 -12.99 3.36 -1.04
N LYS A 129 -13.34 3.82 0.16
CA LYS A 129 -12.43 3.82 1.34
C LYS A 129 -12.19 2.39 1.89
N GLY A 130 -12.32 1.39 1.03
CA GLY A 130 -12.15 -0.02 1.33
C GLY A 130 -10.70 -0.47 1.17
N VAL A 131 -10.42 -1.61 1.77
CA VAL A 131 -9.18 -2.35 1.67
C VAL A 131 -9.44 -3.60 0.85
N ARG A 132 -8.48 -3.97 -0.01
CA ARG A 132 -8.47 -5.23 -0.73
C ARG A 132 -7.73 -6.28 0.08
N ILE A 133 -8.38 -7.43 0.21
CA ILE A 133 -7.89 -8.57 0.99
C ILE A 133 -7.86 -9.80 0.11
N TYR A 134 -6.86 -10.65 0.33
CA TYR A 134 -6.71 -11.93 -0.33
C TYR A 134 -6.98 -13.07 0.64
N TRP A 135 -7.86 -13.98 0.25
CA TRP A 135 -8.19 -15.17 1.02
C TRP A 135 -7.36 -16.36 0.54
N PRO A 136 -6.38 -16.84 1.32
CA PRO A 136 -5.51 -17.94 0.88
C PRO A 136 -6.30 -19.24 0.64
N LYS A 137 -7.35 -19.49 1.44
CA LYS A 137 -8.22 -20.67 1.31
C LYS A 137 -9.06 -20.67 0.04
N LYS A 138 -9.59 -19.51 -0.35
CA LYS A 138 -10.51 -19.35 -1.50
C LYS A 138 -9.77 -18.96 -2.78
N ARG A 139 -8.48 -18.63 -2.68
CA ARG A 139 -7.65 -18.06 -3.76
C ARG A 139 -8.33 -16.88 -4.49
N SER A 140 -9.05 -16.07 -3.73
CA SER A 140 -9.86 -14.97 -4.26
C SER A 140 -9.60 -13.68 -3.49
N THR A 141 -9.71 -12.56 -4.18
CA THR A 141 -9.59 -11.21 -3.62
C THR A 141 -10.97 -10.61 -3.39
N SER A 142 -11.21 -10.02 -2.22
CA SER A 142 -12.44 -9.30 -1.93
C SER A 142 -12.18 -7.91 -1.38
N ARG A 143 -13.20 -7.05 -1.43
CA ARG A 143 -13.17 -5.71 -0.84
C ARG A 143 -13.78 -5.74 0.54
N THR A 144 -13.20 -5.02 1.49
CA THR A 144 -13.71 -4.92 2.86
C THR A 144 -13.52 -3.50 3.39
N HIS A 145 -14.49 -2.99 4.13
CA HIS A 145 -14.40 -1.68 4.78
C HIS A 145 -13.96 -1.84 6.23
N SER A 146 -13.06 -0.95 6.67
CA SER A 146 -12.76 -0.82 8.09
C SER A 146 -14.00 -0.31 8.83
N ARG A 147 -14.75 -1.21 9.46
CA ARG A 147 -15.76 -0.82 10.44
C ARG A 147 -15.05 -0.62 11.75
N THR A 148 -14.73 0.63 12.08
CA THR A 148 -14.39 1.01 13.45
C THR A 148 -15.66 0.87 14.27
N ARG A 149 -15.96 -0.34 14.78
CA ARG A 149 -16.87 -0.44 15.92
C ARG A 149 -16.21 0.38 17.02
N GLY A 150 -16.98 1.30 17.62
CA GLY A 150 -16.49 2.23 18.63
C GLY A 150 -15.53 1.54 19.59
N ARG A 151 -14.36 2.15 19.75
CA ARG A 151 -13.31 1.71 20.65
C ARG A 151 -13.94 1.50 22.03
N CYS A 152 -14.22 0.26 22.41
CA CYS A 152 -14.40 -0.10 23.80
C CYS A 152 -12.98 -0.13 24.37
N SER A 153 -12.54 1.02 24.89
CA SER A 153 -11.34 1.09 25.69
C SER A 153 -11.54 0.25 26.94
N GLU A 154 -10.58 -0.63 27.19
CA GLU A 154 -10.10 -1.11 28.49
C GLU A 154 -9.85 -2.63 28.46
N ARG A 155 -8.59 -3.03 28.66
CA ARG A 155 -8.20 -3.53 29.98
C ARG A 155 -6.67 -3.53 30.13
N ALA A 156 -6.26 -3.05 31.29
CA ALA A 156 -4.90 -2.96 31.78
C ALA A 156 -4.10 -4.25 31.60
N SER A 157 -2.88 -4.12 31.07
CA SER A 157 -1.80 -5.05 31.39
C SER A 157 -1.22 -4.59 32.72
N ALA A 158 -1.46 -5.37 33.77
CA ALA A 158 -0.84 -5.16 35.07
C ALA A 158 0.69 -5.14 34.93
N SER A 159 1.28 -4.15 35.58
CA SER A 159 2.70 -4.03 35.87
C SER A 159 3.28 -5.32 36.48
N SER A 160 4.38 -5.81 35.93
CA SER A 160 5.43 -6.41 36.75
C SER A 160 6.72 -5.66 36.45
N THR A 161 7.11 -4.81 37.39
CA THR A 161 8.37 -4.09 37.37
C THR A 161 9.45 -5.06 37.87
N SER A 162 10.28 -5.62 36.99
CA SER A 162 11.58 -6.13 37.38
C SER A 162 12.62 -5.04 37.11
N LYS A 163 13.23 -4.53 38.18
CA LYS A 163 14.35 -3.59 38.08
C LYS A 163 15.56 -4.35 37.53
N SER A 164 16.05 -3.97 36.34
CA SER A 164 17.37 -4.36 35.86
C SER A 164 18.29 -3.14 35.84
N SER A 165 19.43 -3.26 36.54
CA SER A 165 20.42 -2.21 36.80
C SER A 165 21.02 -1.57 35.53
N PRO A 166 21.49 -0.30 35.58
CA PRO A 166 22.07 0.37 34.42
C PRO A 166 23.48 -0.17 34.10
N GLN A 167 23.69 -0.68 32.89
CA GLN A 167 25.02 -0.95 32.34
C GLN A 167 25.68 0.38 31.94
N GLN A 168 26.84 0.68 32.55
CA GLN A 168 27.73 1.77 32.12
C GLN A 168 28.64 1.28 30.99
N TRP A 169 28.83 2.11 29.96
CA TRP A 169 29.79 1.85 28.87
C TRP A 169 31.14 2.51 29.20
N PRO A 170 32.30 1.86 28.99
CA PRO A 170 33.59 2.47 29.26
C PRO A 170 33.92 3.54 28.21
N ARG A 171 34.34 4.72 28.69
CA ARG A 171 34.99 5.73 27.85
C ARG A 171 36.38 5.21 27.46
N ARG A 172 36.68 5.20 26.17
CA ARG A 172 38.04 4.96 25.67
C ARG A 172 38.93 6.13 26.08
N ALA A 173 40.13 5.79 26.56
CA ALA A 173 41.24 6.69 26.81
C ALA A 173 41.84 7.23 25.50
#